data_AF-A0A3C1H9F2-F1
#
_entry.id   AF-A0A3C1H9F2-F1
#
_cell.length_a   1.000
_cell.length_b   1.000
_cell.length_c   1.000
_cell.angle_alpha   90.00
_cell.angle_beta   90.00
_cell.angle_gamma   90.00
#
_symmetry.space_group_name_H-M   'P 1'
#
loop_
_entity.id
_entity.type
_entity.pdbx_description
1 polymer ?
#
loop_
_entity_poly.entity_id
_entity_poly.type
_entity_poly.pdbx_seq_one_letter_code
_entity_poly.pdbx_strand_id
1 'polypeptide(L)' 'MNNNHGGRGVITEEVVAVFGEARLLKQDGQIHLIGGTMADRTEALEWMMLFMPEEAVRVRR' A
#
# COMPACT_ATOMS: atom_id res chain seq x y z
N MET A 1 -38.83 -8.29 -9.32
CA MET A 1 -37.97 -7.13 -9.02
C MET A 1 -36.54 -7.63 -8.87
N ASN A 2 -35.66 -7.33 -9.85
CA ASN A 2 -34.25 -7.75 -9.81
C ASN A 2 -33.43 -6.67 -9.11
N ASN A 3 -33.06 -6.91 -7.86
CA ASN A 3 -32.23 -5.96 -7.11
C ASN A 3 -30.76 -6.37 -7.25
N ASN A 4 -30.18 -5.98 -8.38
CA ASN A 4 -28.77 -6.14 -8.70
C ASN A 4 -27.93 -5.26 -7.75
N HIS A 5 -27.49 -5.82 -6.61
CA HIS A 5 -26.57 -5.17 -5.69
C HIS A 5 -25.15 -5.25 -6.28
N GLY A 6 -24.91 -4.46 -7.32
CA GLY A 6 -23.57 -4.16 -7.80
C GLY A 6 -22.89 -3.22 -6.81
N GLY A 7 -22.47 -3.76 -5.66
CA GLY A 7 -21.53 -3.08 -4.77
C GLY A 7 -20.23 -2.90 -5.55
N ARG A 8 -20.06 -1.74 -6.20
CA ARG A 8 -18.75 -1.26 -6.60
C ARG A 8 -17.91 -1.22 -5.32
N GLY A 9 -17.06 -2.21 -5.11
CA GLY A 9 -16.03 -2.15 -4.09
C GLY A 9 -15.27 -0.85 -4.30
N VAL A 10 -15.43 0.10 -3.38
CA VAL A 10 -14.68 1.34 -3.41
C VAL A 10 -13.25 0.92 -3.09
N ILE A 11 -12.41 0.84 -4.11
CA ILE A 11 -10.96 0.71 -3.96
C ILE A 11 -10.50 2.00 -3.26
N THR A 12 -10.45 1.96 -1.93
CA THR A 12 -9.93 3.07 -1.13
C THR A 12 -8.41 2.95 -1.19
N GLU A 13 -7.79 3.80 -2.01
CA GLU A 13 -6.34 3.99 -2.02
C GLU A 13 -5.98 5.09 -1.02
N GLU A 14 -5.26 4.73 0.03
CA GLU A 14 -4.78 5.65 1.06
C GLU A 14 -3.26 5.76 1.00
N VAL A 15 -2.73 6.99 0.96
CA VAL A 15 -1.28 7.21 1.07
C VAL A 15 -0.90 7.11 2.54
N VAL A 16 -0.04 6.13 2.86
CA VAL A 16 0.47 5.90 4.22
C VAL A 16 1.71 6.74 4.49
N ALA A 17 2.64 6.76 3.55
CA ALA A 17 3.93 7.45 3.69
C ALA A 17 4.57 7.73 2.31
N VAL A 18 5.51 8.66 2.27
CA VAL A 18 6.27 9.05 1.07
C VAL A 18 7.75 9.13 1.42
N PHE A 19 8.59 8.54 0.57
CA PHE A 19 10.05 8.47 0.72
C PHE A 19 10.65 8.91 -0.62
N GLY A 20 11.10 10.17 -0.73
CA GLY A 20 11.52 10.73 -2.01
C GLY A 20 10.42 10.61 -3.07
N GLU A 21 10.71 9.86 -4.14
CA GLU A 21 9.73 9.56 -5.20
C GLU A 21 8.92 8.26 -4.97
N ALA A 22 9.22 7.49 -3.92
CA ALA A 22 8.46 6.31 -3.53
C ALA A 22 7.23 6.67 -2.69
N ARG A 23 6.12 5.97 -2.92
CA ARG A 23 4.88 6.12 -2.14
C ARG A 23 4.43 4.78 -1.61
N LEU A 24 4.11 4.76 -0.33
CA LEU A 24 3.50 3.64 0.34
C LEU A 24 1.99 3.83 0.36
N LEU A 25 1.27 2.94 -0.28
CA LEU A 25 -0.18 2.98 -0.44
C LEU A 25 -0.81 1.81 0.30
N LYS A 26 -1.98 2.05 0.89
CA LYS A 26 -2.86 1.01 1.41
C LYS A 26 -4.08 0.91 0.50
N GLN A 27 -4.25 -0.26 -0.12
CA GLN A 27 -5.37 -0.54 -1.00
C GLN A 27 -5.99 -1.86 -0.58
N ASP A 28 -7.29 -1.86 -0.27
CA ASP A 28 -8.04 -3.06 0.16
C ASP A 28 -7.36 -3.83 1.32
N GLY A 29 -6.71 -3.11 2.23
CA GLY A 29 -5.97 -3.69 3.36
C GLY A 29 -4.60 -4.30 3.00
N GLN A 30 -4.15 -4.17 1.75
CA GLN A 30 -2.81 -4.53 1.31
C GLN A 30 -1.93 -3.30 1.19
N ILE A 31 -0.65 -3.46 1.49
CA ILE A 31 0.35 -2.40 1.35
C ILE A 31 1.07 -2.54 0.00
N HIS A 32 1.17 -1.44 -0.72
CA HIS A 32 1.81 -1.33 -2.02
C HIS A 32 2.87 -0.24 -1.99
N LEU A 33 4.09 -0.57 -2.44
CA LEU A 33 5.17 0.39 -2.61
C LEU A 33 5.36 0.65 -4.10
N ILE A 34 5.13 1.90 -4.52
CA ILE A 34 5.22 2.31 -5.92
C ILE A 34 6.21 3.48 -6.11
N GLY A 35 6.74 3.63 -7.31
CA GLY A 35 7.69 4.71 -7.63
C GLY A 35 9.06 4.53 -6.97
N GLY A 36 9.83 5.62 -6.95
CA GLY A 36 11.11 5.70 -6.26
C GLY A 36 12.29 4.98 -6.94
N THR A 37 13.47 5.44 -6.59
CA THR A 37 14.75 4.77 -6.81
C THR A 37 14.88 3.54 -5.90
N MET A 38 15.92 2.72 -6.10
CA MET A 38 16.22 1.64 -5.17
C MET A 38 16.47 2.14 -3.74
N ALA A 39 17.09 3.32 -3.59
CA ALA A 39 17.35 3.91 -2.28
C ALA A 39 16.05 4.28 -1.56
N ASP A 40 15.14 4.97 -2.25
CA ASP A 40 13.82 5.34 -1.72
C ASP A 40 13.01 4.11 -1.28
N ARG A 41 13.10 3.03 -2.06
CA ARG A 41 12.41 1.77 -1.74
C ARG A 41 13.01 1.07 -0.54
N THR A 42 14.34 1.08 -0.40
CA THR A 42 15.02 0.53 0.77
C THR A 42 14.62 1.30 2.03
N GLU A 43 14.60 2.63 1.98
CA GLU A 43 14.16 3.48 3.10
C GLU A 43 12.70 3.15 3.51
N ALA A 44 11.81 3.02 2.52
CA ALA A 44 10.43 2.63 2.78
C ALA A 44 10.31 1.24 3.42
N LEU A 45 11.14 0.28 2.99
CA LEU A 45 11.18 -1.08 3.55
C LEU A 45 11.69 -1.09 4.99
N GLU A 46 12.77 -0.35 5.28
CA GLU A 46 13.31 -0.21 6.64
C GLU A 46 12.29 0.44 7.57
N TRP A 47 11.62 1.48 7.12
CA TRP A 47 10.54 2.12 7.87
C TRP A 47 9.38 1.14 8.13
N MET A 48 8.95 0.37 7.13
CA MET A 48 7.90 -0.64 7.31
C MET A 48 8.28 -1.69 8.36
N MET A 49 9.53 -2.15 8.38
CA MET A 49 10.01 -3.12 9.38
C MET A 49 9.98 -2.57 10.82
N LEU A 50 10.12 -1.25 10.98
CA LEU A 50 10.11 -0.59 12.29
C LEU A 50 8.70 -0.26 12.79
N PHE A 51 7.79 0.10 11.88
CA PHE A 51 6.51 0.73 12.24
C PHE A 51 5.26 -0.03 11.82
N MET A 52 5.37 -1.00 10.91
CA MET A 52 4.22 -1.81 10.50
C MET A 52 4.18 -3.16 11.22
N PRO A 53 2.99 -3.65 11.61
CA PRO A 53 2.85 -5.02 12.07
C PRO A 53 3.24 -5.98 10.95
N GLU A 54 3.91 -7.09 11.28
CA GLU A 54 4.42 -8.07 10.31
C GLU A 54 3.34 -8.56 9.32
N GLU A 55 2.08 -8.57 9.77
CA GLU A 55 0.90 -8.99 9.00
C GLU A 55 0.51 -8.01 7.88
N ALA A 56 0.97 -6.76 7.95
CA ALA A 56 0.66 -5.72 6.96
C ALA A 56 1.64 -5.72 5.76
N VAL A 57 2.82 -6.35 5.90
CA VAL A 57 3.88 -6.27 4.89
C VAL A 57 3.76 -7.44 3.91
N ARG A 58 3.00 -7.26 2.82
CA ARG A 58 3.02 -8.15 1.65
C ARG A 58 3.73 -7.50 0.48
N VAL A 59 5.06 -7.65 0.45
CA VAL A 59 5.87 -7.21 -0.68
C VAL A 59 5.65 -8.20 -1.84
N ARG A 60 4.93 -7.76 -2.88
CA ARG A 60 4.88 -8.47 -4.16
C ARG A 60 6.25 -8.31 -4.83
N ARG A 61 7.02 -9.41 -4.90
CA ARG A 61 8.28 -9.51 -5.65
C ARG A 61 8.02 -9.64 -7.14
#